data_AF-A0A0F8WDH8-F1
#
_entry.id   AF-A0A0F8WDH8-F1
#
_cell.length_a   1.000
_cell.length_b   1.000
_cell.length_c   1.000
_cell.angle_alpha   90.00
_cell.angle_beta   90.00
_cell.angle_gamma   90.00
#
_symmetry.space_group_name_H-M   'P 1'
#
loop_
_entity.id
_entity.type
_entity.pdbx_description
1 polymer ?
#
loop_
_entity_poly.entity_id
_entity_poly.type
_entity_poly.pdbx_seq_one_letter_code
_entity_poly.pdbx_strand_id
1 'polypeptide(L)'
;MSKNFGRANIAGGIFIAITFIIEVYKKISEKTFRLIIVIDDGAYKIPSHYMTALEELIKKVKDMPFFIDIVYIGRQIFEESSKLLKLVNLSKGEFHEIKNVKELSGVLTELSDKKFITVPSFVMQCIRMILKDN
;
A
#
# COMPACT_ATOMS: atom_id res chain seq x y z
N MET A 1 -32.71 -5.33 -11.88
CA MET A 1 -32.41 -4.48 -10.70
C MET A 1 -30.93 -4.63 -10.37
N SER A 2 -30.10 -3.64 -10.68
CA SER A 2 -28.71 -3.66 -10.20
C SER A 2 -28.74 -3.43 -8.69
N LYS A 3 -28.26 -4.39 -7.91
CA LYS A 3 -27.96 -4.16 -6.50
C LYS A 3 -27.00 -2.96 -6.44
N ASN A 4 -27.42 -1.87 -5.80
CA ASN A 4 -26.55 -0.75 -5.45
C ASN A 4 -25.53 -1.26 -4.42
N PHE A 5 -24.48 -1.94 -4.88
CA PHE A 5 -23.28 -2.10 -4.08
C PHE A 5 -22.74 -0.68 -3.84
N GLY A 6 -22.70 -0.24 -2.58
CA GLY A 6 -22.12 1.05 -2.24
C GLY A 6 -20.71 1.18 -2.82
N ARG A 7 -20.30 2.37 -3.23
CA ARG A 7 -18.96 2.53 -3.81
C ARG A 7 -17.90 2.20 -2.76
N ALA A 8 -16.71 1.79 -3.21
CA ALA A 8 -15.63 1.40 -2.31
C ALA A 8 -15.10 2.62 -1.53
N ASN A 9 -15.10 2.55 -0.20
CA ASN A 9 -14.47 3.56 0.66
C ASN A 9 -12.98 3.24 0.84
N ILE A 10 -12.14 3.79 -0.05
CA ILE A 10 -10.70 3.54 -0.06
C ILE A 10 -10.05 3.96 1.27
N ALA A 11 -10.39 5.16 1.77
CA ALA A 11 -9.79 5.70 2.99
C ALA A 11 -10.06 4.82 4.22
N GLY A 12 -11.31 4.38 4.38
CA GLY A 12 -11.69 3.45 5.44
C GLY A 12 -10.99 2.10 5.33
N GLY A 13 -10.89 1.56 4.11
CA GLY A 13 -10.17 0.32 3.83
C GLY A 13 -8.70 0.38 4.24
N ILE A 14 -7.99 1.46 3.85
CA ILE A 14 -6.58 1.69 4.21
C ILE A 14 -6.44 1.79 5.72
N PHE A 15 -7.32 2.55 6.38
CA PHE A 15 -7.25 2.77 7.83
C PHE A 15 -7.39 1.45 8.61
N ILE A 16 -8.34 0.61 8.22
CA ILE A 16 -8.54 -0.71 8.82
C ILE A 16 -7.32 -1.60 8.57
N ALA A 17 -6.84 -1.66 7.34
CA ALA A 17 -5.69 -2.49 6.96
C ALA A 17 -4.43 -2.13 7.76
N ILE A 18 -4.08 -0.85 7.86
CA ILE A 18 -2.91 -0.42 8.62
C ILE A 18 -3.11 -0.71 10.12
N THR A 19 -4.29 -0.45 10.67
CA THR A 19 -4.58 -0.74 12.09
C THR A 19 -4.42 -2.23 12.39
N PHE A 20 -4.91 -3.10 11.51
CA PHE A 20 -4.73 -4.54 11.62
C PHE A 20 -3.26 -4.95 11.56
N ILE A 21 -2.49 -4.40 10.62
CA ILE A 21 -1.04 -4.66 10.50
C ILE A 21 -0.31 -4.25 11.78
N ILE A 22 -0.62 -3.09 12.35
CA ILE A 22 -0.08 -2.64 13.64
C ILE A 22 -0.37 -3.66 14.74
N GLU A 23 -1.60 -4.16 14.82
CA GLU A 23 -1.99 -5.14 15.84
C GLU A 23 -1.25 -6.47 15.67
N VAL A 24 -1.09 -6.94 14.43
CA VAL A 24 -0.35 -8.18 14.14
C VAL A 24 1.14 -8.01 14.42
N TYR A 25 1.75 -6.88 14.02
CA TYR A 25 3.18 -6.61 14.26
C TYR A 25 3.53 -6.61 15.75
N LYS A 26 2.63 -6.11 16.60
CA LYS A 26 2.80 -6.18 18.07
C LYS A 26 2.87 -7.61 18.62
N LYS A 27 2.26 -8.58 17.94
CA LYS A 27 2.22 -10.00 18.34
C LYS A 27 3.36 -10.80 17.71
N ILE A 28 3.79 -10.43 16.51
CA ILE A 28 4.79 -11.15 15.72
C ILE A 28 5.76 -10.09 15.18
N SER A 29 6.74 -9.70 16.00
CA SER A 29 7.83 -8.82 15.58
C SER A 29 8.67 -9.50 14.48
N GLU A 30 9.41 -8.72 13.69
CA GLU A 30 10.36 -9.18 12.65
C GLU A 30 9.76 -9.58 11.28
N LYS A 31 8.46 -9.47 11.07
CA LYS A 31 7.87 -9.69 9.73
C LYS A 31 7.74 -8.40 8.93
N THR A 32 7.98 -8.52 7.63
CA THR A 32 7.69 -7.49 6.62
C THR A 32 6.24 -7.60 6.19
N PHE A 33 5.56 -6.45 6.09
CA PHE A 33 4.18 -6.35 5.67
C PHE A 33 4.07 -5.60 4.34
N ARG A 34 3.20 -6.07 3.47
CA ARG A 34 2.91 -5.45 2.17
C ARG A 34 1.41 -5.33 2.03
N LEU A 35 0.90 -4.11 1.85
CA LEU A 35 -0.50 -3.84 1.55
C LEU A 35 -0.60 -3.53 0.06
N ILE A 36 -1.28 -4.41 -0.68
CA ILE A 36 -1.60 -4.18 -2.10
C ILE A 36 -3.04 -3.68 -2.16
N ILE A 37 -3.23 -2.49 -2.70
CA ILE A 37 -4.55 -1.86 -2.86
C ILE A 37 -4.91 -1.87 -4.33
N VAL A 38 -5.99 -2.56 -4.69
CA VAL A 38 -6.53 -2.57 -6.05
C VAL A 38 -7.77 -1.68 -6.08
N ILE A 39 -7.77 -0.67 -6.95
CA ILE A 39 -8.84 0.32 -7.07
C ILE A 39 -9.17 0.60 -8.53
N ASP A 40 -10.39 1.04 -8.78
CA ASP A 40 -10.87 1.48 -10.09
C ASP A 40 -11.53 2.85 -10.03
N ASP A 41 -11.93 3.37 -11.20
CA ASP A 41 -12.62 4.65 -11.36
C ASP A 41 -13.98 4.73 -10.60
N GLY A 42 -14.53 3.58 -10.16
CA GLY A 42 -15.81 3.49 -9.46
C GLY A 42 -15.71 3.77 -7.95
N ALA A 43 -14.51 3.79 -7.38
CA ALA A 43 -14.29 3.98 -5.96
C ALA A 43 -14.60 5.41 -5.47
N TYR A 44 -14.90 5.57 -4.17
CA TYR A 44 -15.03 6.89 -3.58
C TYR A 44 -13.67 7.59 -3.52
N LYS A 45 -13.67 8.86 -3.91
CA LYS A 45 -12.53 9.77 -3.72
C LYS A 45 -12.15 9.86 -2.25
N ILE A 46 -10.85 10.00 -1.97
CA ILE A 46 -10.36 10.21 -0.61
C ILE A 46 -10.59 11.68 -0.23
N PRO A 47 -11.41 11.98 0.80
CA PRO A 47 -11.59 13.35 1.25
C PRO A 47 -10.28 13.90 1.83
N SER A 48 -9.97 15.17 1.59
CA SER A 48 -8.68 15.75 1.98
C SER A 48 -8.41 15.69 3.50
N HIS A 49 -9.44 15.74 4.34
CA HIS A 49 -9.27 15.61 5.79
C HIS A 49 -8.87 14.19 6.23
N TYR A 50 -9.23 13.15 5.44
CA TYR A 50 -8.76 11.79 5.69
C TYR A 50 -7.28 11.62 5.35
N MET A 51 -6.75 12.39 4.39
CA MET A 51 -5.34 12.29 4.00
C MET A 51 -4.41 12.59 5.18
N THR A 52 -4.67 13.65 5.95
CA THR A 52 -3.86 13.98 7.13
C THR A 52 -3.80 12.82 8.13
N ALA A 53 -4.95 12.22 8.44
CA ALA A 53 -5.03 11.09 9.37
C ALA A 53 -4.29 9.84 8.83
N LEU A 54 -4.42 9.54 7.54
CA LEU A 54 -3.72 8.44 6.89
C LEU A 54 -2.20 8.66 6.89
N GLU A 55 -1.75 9.88 6.60
CA GLU A 55 -0.33 10.23 6.61
C GLU A 55 0.28 10.11 8.01
N GLU A 56 -0.42 10.56 9.04
CA GLU A 56 0.02 10.38 10.43
C GLU A 56 0.09 8.90 10.83
N LEU A 57 -0.88 8.10 10.39
CA LEU A 57 -0.90 6.67 10.66
C LEU A 57 0.28 5.96 9.98
N ILE A 58 0.55 6.27 8.70
CA ILE A 58 1.70 5.71 7.96
C ILE A 58 3.02 6.14 8.63
N LYS A 59 3.13 7.39 9.07
CA LYS A 59 4.32 7.87 9.80
C LYS A 59 4.55 7.13 11.12
N LYS A 60 3.50 6.70 11.82
CA LYS A 60 3.62 5.88 13.06
C LYS A 60 4.13 4.47 12.77
N VAL A 61 3.91 3.95 11.58
CA VAL A 61 4.42 2.65 11.12
C VAL A 61 5.68 2.77 10.27
N LYS A 62 6.30 3.96 10.19
CA LYS A 62 7.56 4.17 9.45
C LYS A 62 8.70 3.28 9.98
N ASP A 63 8.61 2.91 11.25
CA ASP A 63 9.51 2.01 11.98
C ASP A 63 8.93 0.59 12.04
N MET A 64 8.00 0.23 11.14
CA MET A 64 7.61 -1.15 10.77
C MET A 64 7.97 -1.42 9.30
N PRO A 65 8.54 -2.59 8.92
CA PRO A 65 8.93 -2.85 7.54
C PRO A 65 7.67 -3.08 6.70
N PHE A 66 7.06 -1.98 6.26
CA PHE A 66 5.71 -1.91 5.70
C PHE A 66 5.70 -1.14 4.38
N PHE A 67 5.07 -1.71 3.36
CA PHE A 67 4.92 -1.12 2.03
C PHE A 67 3.45 -1.03 1.63
N ILE A 68 3.07 0.06 0.95
CA ILE A 68 1.75 0.21 0.32
C ILE A 68 1.95 0.32 -1.18
N ASP A 69 1.55 -0.71 -1.92
CA ASP A 69 1.51 -0.65 -3.38
C ASP A 69 0.07 -0.47 -3.85
N ILE A 70 -0.11 0.32 -4.90
CA ILE A 70 -1.44 0.64 -5.44
C ILE A 70 -1.48 0.21 -6.90
N VAL A 71 -2.52 -0.54 -7.26
CA VAL A 71 -2.88 -0.87 -8.63
C VAL A 71 -4.17 -0.14 -8.99
N TYR A 72 -4.07 0.85 -9.86
CA TYR A 72 -5.19 1.64 -10.36
C TYR A 72 -5.66 1.11 -11.71
N ILE A 73 -6.94 0.77 -11.82
CA ILE A 73 -7.57 0.24 -13.03
C ILE A 73 -8.51 1.29 -13.61
N GLY A 74 -8.11 1.94 -14.71
CA GLY A 74 -8.96 2.94 -15.36
C GLY A 74 -8.18 4.10 -15.93
N ARG A 75 -8.76 5.31 -15.86
CA ARG A 75 -8.11 6.55 -16.29
C ARG A 75 -7.80 7.42 -15.09
N GLN A 76 -6.55 7.87 -14.96
CA GLN A 76 -6.19 8.80 -13.90
C GLN A 76 -7.03 10.08 -13.90
N ILE A 77 -7.63 10.35 -12.73
CA ILE A 77 -8.04 11.70 -12.33
C ILE A 77 -6.85 12.30 -11.58
N PHE A 78 -6.30 13.40 -12.08
CA PHE A 78 -5.05 14.02 -11.61
C PHE A 78 -5.01 14.25 -10.09
N GLU A 79 -6.13 14.67 -9.48
CA GLU A 79 -6.22 14.96 -8.05
C GLU A 79 -6.14 13.69 -7.17
N GLU A 80 -6.89 12.64 -7.51
CA GLU A 80 -6.90 11.40 -6.71
C GLU A 80 -5.59 10.63 -6.86
N SER A 81 -5.03 10.62 -8.07
CA SER A 81 -3.73 10.00 -8.34
C SER A 81 -2.63 10.64 -7.50
N SER A 82 -2.68 11.95 -7.31
CA SER A 82 -1.73 12.68 -6.45
C SER A 82 -1.83 12.26 -4.97
N LYS A 83 -3.05 12.06 -4.45
CA LYS A 83 -3.27 11.59 -3.08
C LYS A 83 -2.75 10.17 -2.89
N LEU A 84 -3.08 9.27 -3.80
CA LEU A 84 -2.65 7.88 -3.77
C LEU A 84 -1.12 7.75 -3.89
N LEU A 85 -0.52 8.48 -4.83
CA LEU A 85 0.93 8.54 -5.00
C LEU A 85 1.64 9.05 -3.74
N LYS A 86 1.05 10.02 -3.03
CA LYS A 86 1.59 10.49 -1.75
C LYS A 86 1.64 9.37 -0.70
N LEU A 87 0.62 8.53 -0.61
CA LEU A 87 0.59 7.39 0.32
C LEU A 87 1.62 6.32 -0.05
N VAL A 88 1.74 6.01 -1.34
CA VAL A 88 2.75 5.08 -1.88
C VAL A 88 4.16 5.56 -1.53
N ASN A 89 4.45 6.84 -1.79
CA ASN A 89 5.77 7.42 -1.53
C ASN A 89 6.14 7.40 -0.04
N LEU A 90 5.18 7.65 0.86
CA LEU A 90 5.42 7.60 2.31
C LEU A 90 5.78 6.19 2.80
N SER A 91 5.34 5.15 2.10
CA SER A 91 5.58 3.74 2.45
C SER A 91 6.62 3.06 1.56
N LYS A 92 7.30 3.81 0.69
CA LYS A 92 8.27 3.27 -0.30
C LYS A 92 7.69 2.16 -1.18
N GLY A 93 6.38 2.21 -1.44
CA GLY A 93 5.69 1.28 -2.32
C GLY A 93 5.82 1.64 -3.80
N GLU A 94 5.01 1.00 -4.62
CA GLU A 94 4.88 1.23 -6.06
C GLU A 94 3.46 1.63 -6.45
N PHE A 95 3.35 2.48 -7.47
CA PHE A 95 2.08 2.85 -8.06
C PHE A 95 2.02 2.31 -9.49
N HIS A 96 1.08 1.41 -9.74
CA HIS A 96 0.86 0.74 -11.01
C HIS A 96 -0.46 1.24 -11.60
N GLU A 97 -0.41 1.76 -12.82
CA GLU A 97 -1.62 2.13 -13.56
C GLU A 97 -1.83 1.15 -14.71
N ILE A 98 -3.01 0.57 -14.78
CA ILE A 98 -3.42 -0.31 -15.87
C ILE A 98 -4.73 0.18 -16.48
N LYS A 99 -4.86 0.03 -17.79
CA LYS A 99 -6.06 0.48 -18.51
C LYS A 99 -7.23 -0.51 -18.37
N ASN A 100 -6.91 -1.79 -18.15
CA ASN A 100 -7.89 -2.86 -18.13
C ASN A 100 -7.49 -3.94 -17.12
N VAL A 101 -8.49 -4.55 -16.49
CA VAL A 101 -8.36 -5.71 -15.59
C VAL A 101 -7.56 -6.87 -16.22
N LYS A 102 -7.55 -7.01 -17.55
CA LYS A 102 -6.72 -8.03 -18.25
C LYS A 102 -5.23 -7.93 -17.92
N GLU A 103 -4.73 -6.71 -17.69
CA GLU A 103 -3.33 -6.44 -17.37
C GLU A 103 -3.00 -6.69 -15.88
N LEU A 104 -4.02 -6.83 -15.03
CA LEU A 104 -3.87 -7.01 -13.58
C LEU A 104 -3.03 -8.24 -13.23
N SER A 105 -3.17 -9.32 -14.01
CA SER A 105 -2.42 -10.56 -13.78
C SER A 105 -0.91 -10.36 -13.89
N GLY A 106 -0.44 -9.56 -14.85
CA GLY A 106 0.98 -9.24 -15.01
C GLY A 106 1.50 -8.44 -13.83
N VAL A 107 0.76 -7.40 -13.43
CA VAL A 107 1.13 -6.54 -12.29
C VAL A 107 1.15 -7.32 -10.99
N LEU A 108 0.16 -8.18 -10.72
CA LEU A 108 0.14 -9.00 -9.51
C LEU A 108 1.29 -10.02 -9.50
N THR A 109 1.74 -10.49 -10.66
CA THR A 109 2.91 -11.36 -10.77
C THR A 109 4.18 -10.60 -10.38
N GLU A 110 4.38 -9.39 -10.90
CA GLU A 110 5.49 -8.51 -10.51
C GLU A 110 5.45 -8.17 -9.00
N LEU A 111 4.26 -7.84 -8.48
CA LEU A 111 4.07 -7.58 -7.04
C LEU A 111 4.21 -8.83 -6.16
N SER A 112 4.21 -10.04 -6.74
CA SER A 112 4.47 -11.27 -6.00
C SER A 112 5.96 -11.48 -5.74
N ASP A 113 6.83 -10.83 -6.52
CA ASP A 113 8.26 -10.92 -6.34
C ASP A 113 8.71 -10.27 -5.02
N LYS A 114 9.78 -10.82 -4.45
CA LYS A 114 10.35 -10.32 -3.20
C LYS A 114 10.90 -8.90 -3.40
N LYS A 115 10.38 -7.94 -2.63
CA LYS A 115 10.90 -6.58 -2.59
C LYS A 115 12.22 -6.55 -1.80
N PHE A 116 13.30 -6.15 -2.46
CA PHE A 116 14.62 -6.03 -1.83
C PHE A 116 14.72 -4.71 -1.06
N ILE A 117 15.09 -4.80 0.22
CA ILE A 117 15.28 -3.64 1.09
C ILE A 117 16.76 -3.27 1.05
N THR A 118 17.12 -2.23 0.30
CA THR A 118 18.52 -1.81 0.08
C THR A 118 19.14 -1.08 1.25
N VAL A 119 18.32 -0.56 2.18
CA VAL A 119 18.80 0.08 3.41
C VAL A 119 18.05 -0.55 4.58
N PRO A 120 18.72 -1.26 5.50
CA PRO A 120 18.10 -1.66 6.75
C PRO A 120 17.93 -0.40 7.60
N SER A 121 16.86 0.37 7.36
CA SER A 121 16.38 1.37 8.32
C SER A 121 15.72 0.70 9.53
N PHE A 122 15.77 -0.63 9.59
CA PHE A 122 15.00 -1.52 10.43
C PHE A 122 15.91 -2.29 11.35
N VAL A 123 16.52 -1.54 12.27
CA VAL A 123 17.27 -2.05 13.42
C VAL A 123 18.55 -2.79 13.04
N MET A 124 19.67 -2.19 13.41
CA MET A 124 20.99 -2.83 13.47
C MET A 124 21.05 -3.98 14.51
N GLN A 125 19.93 -4.57 14.90
CA GLN A 125 19.84 -5.64 15.90
C GLN A 125 19.23 -6.89 15.26
N CYS A 126 20.12 -7.82 14.98
CA CYS A 126 19.91 -9.26 15.12
C CYS A 126 18.97 -9.98 14.14
N ILE A 127 19.07 -9.72 12.83
CA ILE A 127 18.67 -10.73 11.83
C ILE A 127 19.84 -10.98 10.89
N ARG A 128 20.28 -12.25 10.79
CA ARG A 128 21.19 -12.72 9.74
C ARG A 128 20.51 -12.48 8.39
N MET A 129 20.82 -11.35 7.77
CA MET A 129 20.39 -11.05 6.42
C MET A 129 21.34 -11.72 5.44
N ILE A 130 20.81 -12.48 4.49
CA ILE A 130 21.58 -12.97 3.34
C ILE A 130 21.85 -11.76 2.46
N LEU A 131 23.10 -11.31 2.47
CA LEU A 131 23.61 -10.31 1.53
C LEU A 131 23.73 -10.97 0.15
N LYS A 132 23.53 -10.17 -0.90
CA LYS A 132 23.81 -10.62 -2.26
C LYS A 132 25.32 -10.77 -2.39
N ASP A 133 25.79 -11.97 -2.72
CA ASP A 133 27.19 -12.21 -3.02
C ASP A 133 27.54 -11.38 -4.27
N ASN A 134 28.43 -10.41 -4.09
CA ASN A 134 29.13 -9.73 -5.18
C ASN A 134 30.42 -10.48 -5.49
#